data_AF-G5GE99-F1
#
_entry.id   AF-G5GE99-F1
#
_cell.length_a   1.000
_cell.length_b   1.000
_cell.length_c   1.000
_cell.angle_alpha   90.00
_cell.angle_beta   90.00
_cell.angle_gamma   90.00
#
_symmetry.space_group_name_H-M   'P 1'
#
loop_
_entity.id
_entity.type
_entity.pdbx_description
1 polymer ?
#
loop_
_entity_poly.entity_id
_entity_poly.type
_entity_poly.pdbx_seq_one_letter_code
_entity_poly.pdbx_strand_id
1 'polypeptide(L)'
;MKDSYKEADRMYDVLCDEHHLFQMLSRFGIPLGFGEKNVREVCKESDVDVTTFLAVANYVKVGPEVASYYVDKISAAALTDYLKRAHSYFLDFQLPDIRRRLVSSINCSDANEVAFLILQFFDEFMRDVRHHMEAENNKMFKSVDRLLQGGSISDTQFLQFAHSNESFNHKLQELKNLIIKYYKGDGPNELLNMVLFDLFNCEEDLQLHRGVENDLFLPAVELLMERTKGQPLQKNENDESLSEREREIVICIARGMSNKDVADKLFISVNTVLTHRKNIFRKLDIHSISGLTIYAVVNGLITLDEIRDRK
;
A
#
# COMPACT_ATOMS: atom_id res chain seq x y z
N MET A 1 -3.79 -19.13 -6.23
CA MET A 1 -2.84 -19.30 -5.10
C MET A 1 -3.50 -20.17 -4.06
N LYS A 2 -2.76 -21.06 -3.38
CA LYS A 2 -3.34 -22.20 -2.65
C LYS A 2 -4.14 -21.80 -1.39
N ASP A 3 -3.92 -20.59 -0.86
CA ASP A 3 -4.52 -20.10 0.40
C ASP A 3 -5.35 -18.81 0.25
N SER A 4 -5.68 -18.41 -0.98
CA SER A 4 -6.48 -17.22 -1.24
C SER A 4 -7.98 -17.50 -1.14
N TYR A 5 -8.72 -16.56 -0.56
CA TYR A 5 -10.16 -16.48 -0.59
C TYR A 5 -10.70 -16.42 -2.02
N LYS A 6 -11.87 -17.01 -2.20
CA LYS A 6 -12.61 -17.11 -3.45
C LYS A 6 -14.01 -16.55 -3.25
N GLU A 7 -14.60 -16.17 -4.36
CA GLU A 7 -15.96 -15.65 -4.44
C GLU A 7 -17.05 -16.61 -3.91
N ALA A 8 -16.79 -17.93 -3.93
CA ALA A 8 -17.70 -18.95 -3.43
C ALA A 8 -17.53 -19.27 -1.94
N ASP A 9 -16.48 -18.74 -1.30
CA ASP A 9 -16.26 -18.95 0.13
C ASP A 9 -17.33 -18.20 0.94
N ARG A 10 -17.73 -18.77 2.07
CA ARG A 10 -18.72 -18.14 2.95
C ARG A 10 -18.12 -16.88 3.57
N MET A 11 -18.87 -15.77 3.55
CA MET A 11 -18.36 -14.51 4.10
C MET A 11 -18.01 -14.65 5.59
N TYR A 12 -18.81 -15.42 6.34
CA TYR A 12 -18.52 -15.72 7.74
C TYR A 12 -17.15 -16.39 7.93
N ASP A 13 -16.86 -17.44 7.16
CA ASP A 13 -15.60 -18.19 7.28
C ASP A 13 -14.39 -17.30 6.93
N VAL A 14 -14.54 -16.44 5.91
CA VAL A 14 -13.51 -15.47 5.51
C VAL A 14 -13.19 -14.50 6.65
N LEU A 15 -14.19 -13.94 7.32
CA LEU A 15 -14.01 -12.97 8.41
C LEU A 15 -13.48 -13.60 9.70
N CYS A 16 -13.82 -14.86 9.97
CA CYS A 16 -13.28 -15.60 11.11
C CYS A 16 -11.82 -16.03 10.91
N ASP A 17 -11.39 -16.21 9.67
CA ASP A 17 -10.00 -16.55 9.33
C ASP A 17 -9.05 -15.36 9.52
N GLU A 18 -9.47 -14.14 9.17
CA GLU A 18 -8.65 -12.93 9.30
C GLU A 18 -9.43 -11.73 9.86
N HIS A 19 -9.10 -11.33 11.10
CA HIS A 19 -9.84 -10.33 11.86
C HIS A 19 -9.68 -8.91 11.29
N HIS A 20 -8.58 -8.61 10.61
CA HIS A 20 -8.41 -7.30 9.97
C HIS A 20 -9.45 -7.04 8.87
N LEU A 21 -10.11 -8.08 8.36
CA LEU A 21 -11.15 -7.94 7.34
C LEU A 21 -12.42 -7.24 7.86
N PHE A 22 -12.67 -7.21 9.17
CA PHE A 22 -13.79 -6.43 9.72
C PHE A 22 -13.66 -4.94 9.42
N GLN A 23 -12.44 -4.40 9.49
CA GLN A 23 -12.18 -3.02 9.14
C GLN A 23 -12.30 -2.78 7.63
N MET A 24 -11.98 -3.79 6.83
CA MET A 24 -12.16 -3.73 5.38
C MET A 24 -13.65 -3.66 4.98
N LEU A 25 -14.55 -4.34 5.69
CA LEU A 25 -16.00 -4.27 5.41
C LEU A 25 -16.55 -2.84 5.52
N SER A 26 -16.17 -2.10 6.57
CA SER A 26 -16.64 -0.72 6.75
C SER A 26 -16.14 0.20 5.62
N ARG A 27 -14.91 -0.04 5.14
CA ARG A 27 -14.31 0.67 4.00
C ARG A 27 -14.93 0.32 2.66
N PHE A 28 -15.46 -0.88 2.47
CA PHE A 28 -16.32 -1.20 1.31
C PHE A 28 -17.78 -0.78 1.49
N GLY A 29 -18.18 -0.32 2.69
CA GLY A 29 -19.57 0.02 2.98
C GLY A 29 -20.48 -1.18 3.16
N ILE A 30 -19.92 -2.34 3.47
CA ILE A 30 -20.65 -3.59 3.62
C ILE A 30 -21.12 -3.69 5.09
N PRO A 31 -22.44 -3.69 5.38
CA PRO A 31 -22.95 -3.86 6.73
C PRO A 31 -22.82 -5.33 7.18
N LEU A 32 -22.73 -5.55 8.49
CA LEU A 32 -22.80 -6.90 9.07
C LEU A 32 -24.21 -7.51 8.91
N GLY A 33 -24.29 -8.85 9.03
CA GLY A 33 -25.55 -9.59 8.94
C GLY A 33 -25.69 -10.45 7.68
N PHE A 34 -24.64 -11.20 7.33
CA PHE A 34 -24.54 -11.92 6.06
C PHE A 34 -25.38 -13.19 5.97
N GLY A 35 -25.78 -13.78 7.11
CA GLY A 35 -26.34 -15.13 7.14
C GLY A 35 -25.34 -16.13 6.55
N GLU A 36 -25.83 -17.01 5.67
CA GLU A 36 -25.04 -18.07 5.03
C GLU A 36 -24.47 -17.66 3.65
N LYS A 37 -24.51 -16.37 3.30
CA LYS A 37 -24.11 -15.87 1.98
C LYS A 37 -22.60 -15.99 1.74
N ASN A 38 -22.23 -16.27 0.49
CA ASN A 38 -20.84 -16.24 0.04
C ASN A 38 -20.37 -14.83 -0.31
N VAL A 39 -19.06 -14.68 -0.54
CA VAL A 39 -18.42 -13.39 -0.89
C VAL A 39 -19.08 -12.73 -2.10
N ARG A 40 -19.38 -13.50 -3.16
CA ARG A 40 -20.01 -12.99 -4.38
C ARG A 40 -21.39 -12.38 -4.09
N GLU A 41 -22.20 -13.08 -3.32
CA GLU A 41 -23.56 -12.65 -2.97
C GLU A 41 -23.53 -11.37 -2.14
N VAL A 42 -22.67 -11.31 -1.12
CA VAL A 42 -22.54 -10.14 -0.24
C VAL A 42 -22.04 -8.91 -1.01
N CYS A 43 -21.02 -9.07 -1.85
CA CYS A 43 -20.49 -7.99 -2.67
C CYS A 43 -21.55 -7.47 -3.65
N LYS A 44 -22.29 -8.38 -4.30
CA LYS A 44 -23.36 -8.02 -5.25
C LYS A 44 -24.50 -7.24 -4.58
N GLU A 45 -24.90 -7.62 -3.38
CA GLU A 45 -25.95 -6.91 -2.63
C GLU A 45 -25.51 -5.53 -2.14
N SER A 46 -24.20 -5.36 -1.93
CA SER A 46 -23.62 -4.10 -1.43
C SER A 46 -23.09 -3.19 -2.55
N ASP A 47 -23.31 -3.57 -3.81
CA ASP A 47 -22.76 -2.87 -5.00
C ASP A 47 -21.23 -2.70 -4.97
N VAL A 48 -20.53 -3.76 -4.53
CA VAL A 48 -19.07 -3.80 -4.44
C VAL A 48 -18.51 -4.71 -5.53
N ASP A 49 -17.47 -4.25 -6.23
CA ASP A 49 -16.74 -5.08 -7.19
C ASP A 49 -16.07 -6.27 -6.48
N VAL A 50 -16.51 -7.48 -6.81
CA VAL A 50 -16.06 -8.73 -6.19
C VAL A 50 -14.54 -8.92 -6.35
N THR A 51 -13.98 -8.50 -7.49
CA THR A 51 -12.56 -8.67 -7.77
C THR A 51 -11.71 -7.75 -6.90
N THR A 52 -12.09 -6.47 -6.78
CA THR A 52 -11.45 -5.51 -5.87
C THR A 52 -11.59 -5.94 -4.41
N PHE A 53 -12.76 -6.42 -4.00
CA PHE A 53 -12.95 -6.97 -2.65
C PHE A 53 -11.96 -8.10 -2.35
N LEU A 54 -11.90 -9.11 -3.25
CA LEU A 54 -10.99 -10.24 -3.09
C LEU A 54 -9.52 -9.83 -3.20
N ALA A 55 -9.19 -8.83 -4.00
CA ALA A 55 -7.83 -8.30 -4.08
C ALA A 55 -7.36 -7.77 -2.72
N VAL A 56 -8.18 -6.93 -2.08
CA VAL A 56 -7.87 -6.39 -0.75
C VAL A 56 -7.90 -7.49 0.31
N ALA A 57 -8.92 -8.36 0.32
CA ALA A 57 -9.03 -9.45 1.30
C ALA A 57 -7.82 -10.39 1.26
N ASN A 58 -7.40 -10.78 0.06
CA ASN A 58 -6.25 -11.65 -0.13
C ASN A 58 -4.92 -10.93 0.10
N TYR A 59 -4.87 -9.62 -0.11
CA TYR A 59 -3.70 -8.82 0.25
C TYR A 59 -3.52 -8.78 1.77
N VAL A 60 -4.61 -8.59 2.52
CA VAL A 60 -4.56 -8.61 3.99
C VAL A 60 -4.13 -9.98 4.51
N LYS A 61 -4.64 -11.07 3.94
CA LYS A 61 -4.29 -12.44 4.37
C LYS A 61 -2.88 -12.89 3.98
N VAL A 62 -2.52 -12.70 2.71
CA VAL A 62 -1.32 -13.32 2.11
C VAL A 62 -0.17 -12.32 1.96
N GLY A 63 -0.47 -11.02 1.95
CA GLY A 63 0.51 -9.96 1.73
C GLY A 63 0.73 -9.63 0.24
N PRO A 64 1.80 -8.90 -0.08
CA PRO A 64 1.97 -8.24 -1.39
C PRO A 64 2.14 -9.18 -2.58
N GLU A 65 2.41 -10.47 -2.34
CA GLU A 65 2.58 -11.47 -3.40
C GLU A 65 1.35 -11.61 -4.30
N VAL A 66 0.15 -11.39 -3.74
CA VAL A 66 -1.11 -11.49 -4.50
C VAL A 66 -1.30 -10.34 -5.48
N ALA A 67 -0.64 -9.20 -5.27
CA ALA A 67 -0.94 -7.97 -5.98
C ALA A 67 -0.87 -8.16 -7.50
N SER A 68 0.19 -8.80 -7.98
CA SER A 68 0.42 -9.08 -9.40
C SER A 68 -0.69 -9.87 -10.11
N TYR A 69 -1.53 -10.60 -9.37
CA TYR A 69 -2.66 -11.32 -9.94
C TYR A 69 -3.89 -10.41 -10.14
N TYR A 70 -3.98 -9.33 -9.37
CA TYR A 70 -5.16 -8.47 -9.26
C TYR A 70 -5.02 -7.11 -9.95
N VAL A 71 -3.82 -6.53 -10.01
CA VAL A 71 -3.60 -5.13 -10.44
C VAL A 71 -4.31 -4.78 -11.76
N ASP A 72 -4.35 -5.67 -12.74
CA ASP A 72 -4.94 -5.43 -14.06
C ASP A 72 -6.45 -5.68 -14.14
N LYS A 73 -7.05 -6.23 -13.07
CA LYS A 73 -8.44 -6.69 -12.98
C LYS A 73 -9.31 -5.91 -12.00
N ILE A 74 -8.70 -5.20 -11.05
CA ILE A 74 -9.44 -4.44 -10.05
C ILE A 74 -10.06 -3.17 -10.63
N SER A 75 -11.15 -2.72 -10.00
CA SER A 75 -11.74 -1.41 -10.24
C SER A 75 -10.98 -0.33 -9.46
N ALA A 76 -10.25 0.54 -10.18
CA ALA A 76 -9.58 1.70 -9.60
C ALA A 76 -10.58 2.67 -8.93
N ALA A 77 -11.81 2.77 -9.44
CA ALA A 77 -12.87 3.56 -8.83
C ALA A 77 -13.27 2.99 -7.45
N ALA A 78 -13.56 1.69 -7.37
CA ALA A 78 -13.93 1.04 -6.12
C ALA A 78 -12.81 1.11 -5.07
N LEU A 79 -11.55 0.98 -5.51
CA LEU A 79 -10.40 1.09 -4.62
C LEU A 79 -10.14 2.54 -4.16
N THR A 80 -10.43 3.53 -5.02
CA THR A 80 -10.41 4.95 -4.63
C THR A 80 -11.40 5.22 -3.50
N ASP A 81 -12.64 4.72 -3.63
CA ASP A 81 -13.67 4.89 -2.60
C ASP A 81 -13.32 4.16 -1.30
N TYR A 82 -12.75 2.96 -1.40
CA TYR A 82 -12.23 2.21 -0.26
C TYR A 82 -11.18 3.02 0.52
N LEU A 83 -10.17 3.59 -0.16
CA LEU A 83 -9.11 4.37 0.47
C LEU A 83 -9.66 5.69 1.06
N LYS A 84 -10.56 6.40 0.35
CA LYS A 84 -11.25 7.59 0.89
C LYS A 84 -11.99 7.28 2.19
N ARG A 85 -12.71 6.15 2.26
CA ARG A 85 -13.40 5.71 3.48
C ARG A 85 -12.42 5.29 4.58
N ALA A 86 -11.28 4.72 4.22
CA ALA A 86 -10.20 4.45 5.17
C ALA A 86 -9.69 5.76 5.81
N HIS A 87 -9.46 6.80 5.00
CA HIS A 87 -9.05 8.12 5.50
C HIS A 87 -10.06 8.70 6.48
N SER A 88 -11.36 8.72 6.13
CA SER A 88 -12.40 9.17 7.06
C SER A 88 -12.42 8.36 8.37
N TYR A 89 -12.24 7.04 8.29
CA TYR A 89 -12.15 6.21 9.49
C TYR A 89 -10.98 6.60 10.39
N PHE A 90 -9.78 6.79 9.84
CA PHE A 90 -8.61 7.21 10.62
C PHE A 90 -8.81 8.60 11.24
N LEU A 91 -9.23 9.57 10.43
CA LEU A 91 -9.26 10.99 10.80
C LEU A 91 -10.43 11.36 11.71
N ASP A 92 -11.59 10.72 11.49
CA ASP A 92 -12.86 11.14 12.12
C ASP A 92 -13.31 10.15 13.21
N PHE A 93 -12.71 8.96 13.27
CA PHE A 93 -13.07 7.93 14.26
C PHE A 93 -11.87 7.41 15.06
N GLN A 94 -10.95 6.67 14.45
CA GLN A 94 -9.95 5.90 15.19
C GLN A 94 -8.99 6.79 15.98
N LEU A 95 -8.33 7.76 15.33
CA LEU A 95 -7.37 8.64 16.01
C LEU A 95 -8.04 9.53 17.07
N PRO A 96 -9.19 10.19 16.80
CA PRO A 96 -9.92 10.93 17.84
C PRO A 96 -10.33 10.07 19.05
N ASP A 97 -10.71 8.81 18.81
CA ASP A 97 -11.13 7.89 19.89
C ASP A 97 -9.94 7.45 20.75
N ILE A 98 -8.80 7.11 20.13
CA ILE A 98 -7.53 6.86 20.83
C ILE A 98 -7.15 8.09 21.66
N ARG A 99 -7.25 9.29 21.08
CA ARG A 99 -6.93 10.55 21.78
C ARG A 99 -7.79 10.71 23.04
N ARG A 100 -9.09 10.48 22.93
CA ARG A 100 -10.03 10.60 24.05
C ARG A 100 -9.68 9.62 25.17
N ARG A 101 -9.35 8.38 24.83
CA ARG A 101 -8.91 7.37 25.80
C ARG A 101 -7.56 7.73 26.42
N LEU A 102 -6.59 8.19 25.63
CA LEU A 102 -5.28 8.63 26.09
C LEU A 102 -5.41 9.75 27.14
N VAL A 103 -6.18 10.79 26.85
CA VAL A 103 -6.47 11.90 27.80
C VAL A 103 -7.13 11.38 29.08
N SER A 104 -8.04 10.42 28.97
CA SER A 104 -8.74 9.85 30.13
C SER A 104 -7.84 8.93 30.97
N SER A 105 -6.77 8.40 30.38
CA SER A 105 -5.83 7.46 31.02
C SER A 105 -4.61 8.13 31.66
N ILE A 106 -4.28 9.34 31.21
CA ILE A 106 -3.07 10.06 31.62
C ILE A 106 -3.42 11.17 32.60
N ASN A 107 -2.79 11.18 33.79
CA ASN A 107 -2.99 12.22 34.78
C ASN A 107 -2.12 13.46 34.45
N CYS A 108 -2.75 14.52 33.94
CA CYS A 108 -2.11 15.80 33.62
C CYS A 108 -2.04 16.75 34.84
N SER A 109 -1.66 16.25 36.01
CA SER A 109 -1.34 17.11 37.16
C SER A 109 -0.02 17.86 36.93
N ASP A 110 0.15 19.05 37.54
CA ASP A 110 1.34 19.91 37.39
C ASP A 110 2.68 19.22 37.71
N ALA A 111 2.67 18.06 38.36
CA ALA A 111 3.85 17.26 38.69
C ALA A 111 4.28 16.25 37.59
N ASN A 112 3.52 16.09 36.49
CA ASN A 112 3.78 15.06 35.48
C ASN A 112 4.02 15.66 34.08
N GLU A 113 5.18 16.29 33.87
CA GLU A 113 5.58 16.89 32.58
C GLU A 113 5.57 15.88 31.42
N VAL A 114 5.81 14.59 31.71
CA VAL A 114 5.83 13.51 30.71
C VAL A 114 4.44 13.28 30.09
N ALA A 115 3.38 13.39 30.90
CA ALA A 115 1.99 13.29 30.44
C ALA A 115 1.68 14.30 29.33
N PHE A 116 2.10 15.56 29.54
CA PHE A 116 1.88 16.64 28.58
C PHE A 116 2.65 16.39 27.27
N LEU A 117 3.91 15.96 27.36
CA LEU A 117 4.73 15.66 26.18
C LEU A 117 4.16 14.51 25.35
N ILE A 118 3.61 13.46 25.99
CA ILE A 118 2.95 12.34 25.30
C ILE A 118 1.72 12.83 24.52
N LEU A 119 0.87 13.66 25.14
CA LEU A 119 -0.30 14.23 24.48
C LEU A 119 0.08 15.14 23.32
N GLN A 120 1.05 16.03 23.52
CA GLN A 120 1.55 16.91 22.47
C GLN A 120 2.10 16.11 21.30
N PHE A 121 2.89 15.06 21.56
CA PHE A 121 3.43 14.19 20.54
C PHE A 121 2.32 13.49 19.74
N PHE A 122 1.28 12.98 20.41
CA PHE A 122 0.17 12.35 19.72
C PHE A 122 -0.66 13.35 18.89
N ASP A 123 -0.83 14.57 19.39
CA ASP A 123 -1.52 15.65 18.64
C ASP A 123 -0.76 16.07 17.38
N GLU A 124 0.58 16.09 17.44
CA GLU A 124 1.43 16.31 16.27
C GLU A 124 1.28 15.16 15.28
N PHE A 125 1.38 13.91 15.73
CA PHE A 125 1.15 12.72 14.91
C PHE A 125 -0.20 12.77 14.18
N MET A 126 -1.29 13.09 14.90
CA MET A 126 -2.63 13.21 14.29
C MET A 126 -2.68 14.30 13.22
N ARG A 127 -1.97 15.42 13.42
CA ARG A 127 -1.91 16.51 12.45
C ARG A 127 -1.19 16.09 11.17
N ASP A 128 -0.12 15.33 11.30
CA ASP A 128 0.68 14.84 10.17
C ASP A 128 -0.13 13.85 9.33
N VAL A 129 -0.75 12.85 9.98
CA VAL A 129 -1.64 11.89 9.29
C VAL A 129 -2.77 12.62 8.56
N ARG A 130 -3.38 13.63 9.21
CA ARG A 130 -4.41 14.46 8.59
C ARG A 130 -3.88 15.20 7.37
N HIS A 131 -2.73 15.87 7.48
CA HIS A 131 -2.17 16.64 6.39
C HIS A 131 -1.88 15.77 5.16
N HIS A 132 -1.32 14.58 5.38
CA HIS A 132 -1.03 13.60 4.33
C HIS A 132 -2.31 13.08 3.66
N MET A 133 -3.25 12.53 4.43
CA MET A 133 -4.50 11.98 3.89
C MET A 133 -5.37 13.04 3.19
N GLU A 134 -5.39 14.28 3.70
CA GLU A 134 -6.05 15.40 3.03
C GLU A 134 -5.34 15.79 1.73
N ALA A 135 -4.00 15.72 1.68
CA ALA A 135 -3.27 15.97 0.45
C ALA A 135 -3.58 14.91 -0.62
N GLU A 136 -3.65 13.63 -0.26
CA GLU A 136 -4.04 12.54 -1.15
C GLU A 136 -5.47 12.69 -1.64
N ASN A 137 -6.42 12.92 -0.72
CA ASN A 137 -7.82 13.19 -1.04
C ASN A 137 -7.96 14.35 -2.02
N ASN A 138 -7.21 15.44 -1.82
CA ASN A 138 -7.35 16.66 -2.61
C ASN A 138 -6.52 16.69 -3.89
N LYS A 139 -5.48 15.86 -4.02
CA LYS A 139 -4.57 15.88 -5.18
C LYS A 139 -4.58 14.55 -5.93
N MET A 140 -4.24 13.45 -5.25
CA MET A 140 -4.13 12.12 -5.84
C MET A 140 -5.51 11.63 -6.28
N PHE A 141 -6.44 11.45 -5.35
CA PHE A 141 -7.75 10.88 -5.68
C PHE A 141 -8.58 11.77 -6.61
N LYS A 142 -8.53 13.10 -6.46
CA LYS A 142 -9.15 14.01 -7.44
C LYS A 142 -8.55 13.86 -8.85
N SER A 143 -7.27 13.54 -8.96
CA SER A 143 -6.65 13.30 -10.27
C SER A 143 -7.07 11.95 -10.86
N VAL A 144 -7.20 10.92 -10.02
CA VAL A 144 -7.74 9.61 -10.42
C VAL A 144 -9.21 9.71 -10.82
N ASP A 145 -10.03 10.46 -10.08
CA ASP A 145 -11.43 10.73 -10.44
C ASP A 145 -11.53 11.41 -11.81
N ARG A 146 -10.64 12.37 -12.10
CA ARG A 146 -10.55 13.00 -13.44
C ARG A 146 -10.13 11.99 -14.51
N LEU A 147 -9.18 11.12 -14.23
CA LEU A 147 -8.74 10.06 -15.17
C LEU A 147 -9.89 9.12 -15.52
N LEU A 148 -10.65 8.67 -14.52
CA LEU A 148 -11.82 7.81 -14.68
C LEU A 148 -12.94 8.47 -15.53
N GLN A 149 -13.00 9.80 -15.54
CA GLN A 149 -13.93 10.59 -16.36
C GLN A 149 -13.40 10.89 -17.78
N GLY A 150 -12.29 10.27 -18.20
CA GLY A 150 -11.68 10.47 -19.51
C GLY A 150 -10.67 11.63 -19.56
N GLY A 151 -10.28 12.17 -18.41
CA GLY A 151 -9.17 13.11 -18.28
C GLY A 151 -7.80 12.44 -18.40
N SER A 152 -6.74 13.17 -18.02
CA SER A 152 -5.36 12.67 -18.03
C SER A 152 -4.62 13.11 -16.76
N ILE A 153 -3.67 12.27 -16.34
CA ILE A 153 -2.70 12.55 -15.27
C ILE A 153 -1.34 12.59 -15.93
N SER A 154 -0.52 13.61 -15.65
CA SER A 154 0.86 13.63 -16.17
C SER A 154 1.75 12.66 -15.40
N ASP A 155 2.79 12.13 -16.04
CA ASP A 155 3.72 11.21 -15.40
C ASP A 155 4.42 11.87 -14.18
N THR A 156 4.66 13.19 -14.23
CA THR A 156 5.18 13.95 -13.10
C THR A 156 4.19 14.01 -11.93
N GLN A 157 2.90 14.18 -12.19
CA GLN A 157 1.86 14.16 -11.14
C GLN A 157 1.76 12.78 -10.50
N PHE A 158 1.82 11.73 -11.31
CA PHE A 158 1.78 10.35 -10.82
C PHE A 158 3.00 10.02 -9.95
N LEU A 159 4.20 10.42 -10.38
CA LEU A 159 5.43 10.26 -9.58
C LEU A 159 5.34 10.99 -8.23
N GLN A 160 4.74 12.19 -8.18
CA GLN A 160 4.53 12.90 -6.91
C GLN A 160 3.66 12.12 -5.92
N PHE A 161 2.69 11.33 -6.40
CA PHE A 161 1.89 10.46 -5.54
C PHE A 161 2.77 9.34 -4.96
N ALA A 162 3.53 8.64 -5.81
CA ALA A 162 4.38 7.53 -5.42
C ALA A 162 5.55 7.91 -4.47
N HIS A 163 5.96 9.18 -4.46
CA HIS A 163 7.06 9.66 -3.61
C HIS A 163 6.61 10.27 -2.28
N SER A 164 5.30 10.34 -1.99
CA SER A 164 4.79 10.86 -0.73
C SER A 164 4.94 9.85 0.43
N ASN A 165 6.18 9.48 0.77
CA ASN A 165 6.47 8.55 1.86
C ASN A 165 6.64 9.28 3.20
N GLU A 166 5.56 9.45 3.96
CA GLU A 166 5.68 9.83 5.37
C GLU A 166 5.77 8.57 6.26
N SER A 167 6.76 8.52 7.15
CA SER A 167 6.98 7.36 8.03
C SER A 167 6.25 7.51 9.37
N PHE A 168 4.93 7.39 9.33
CA PHE A 168 4.06 7.38 10.52
C PHE A 168 4.44 6.29 11.55
N ASN A 169 4.99 5.16 11.09
CA ASN A 169 5.39 4.05 11.95
C ASN A 169 6.41 4.48 13.00
N HIS A 170 7.44 5.25 12.62
CA HIS A 170 8.44 5.68 13.58
C HIS A 170 7.84 6.56 14.68
N LYS A 171 6.93 7.47 14.32
CA LYS A 171 6.23 8.32 15.31
C LYS A 171 5.36 7.48 16.25
N LEU A 172 4.57 6.52 15.76
CA LEU A 172 3.79 5.64 16.63
C LEU A 172 4.66 4.75 17.53
N GLN A 173 5.78 4.24 17.00
CA GLN A 173 6.74 3.48 17.81
C GLN A 173 7.38 4.33 18.90
N GLU A 174 7.75 5.58 18.59
CA GLU A 174 8.25 6.54 19.57
C GLU A 174 7.21 6.83 20.63
N LEU A 175 5.97 7.12 20.25
CA LEU A 175 4.87 7.37 21.20
C LEU A 175 4.64 6.18 22.15
N LYS A 176 4.58 4.95 21.61
CA LYS A 176 4.46 3.74 22.43
C LYS A 176 5.65 3.59 23.37
N ASN A 177 6.87 3.85 22.90
CA ASN A 177 8.07 3.84 23.75
C ASN A 177 8.01 4.91 24.85
N LEU A 178 7.52 6.11 24.54
CA LEU A 178 7.35 7.19 25.50
C LEU A 178 6.42 6.78 26.64
N ILE A 179 5.28 6.19 26.29
CA ILE A 179 4.30 5.68 27.24
C ILE A 179 4.89 4.51 28.06
N ILE A 180 5.41 3.47 27.41
CA ILE A 180 5.84 2.24 28.09
C ILE A 180 7.04 2.46 29.01
N LYS A 181 8.01 3.28 28.59
CA LYS A 181 9.29 3.41 29.31
C LYS A 181 9.30 4.53 30.33
N TYR A 182 8.59 5.63 30.05
CA TYR A 182 8.78 6.87 30.80
C TYR A 182 7.54 7.36 31.53
N TYR A 183 6.33 6.95 31.12
CA TYR A 183 5.13 7.31 31.87
C TYR A 183 5.02 6.49 33.15
N LYS A 184 4.99 7.18 34.29
CA LYS A 184 4.66 6.59 35.60
C LYS A 184 3.24 7.01 35.97
N GLY A 185 2.32 6.05 35.92
CA GLY A 185 0.94 6.26 36.35
C GLY A 185 0.77 6.09 37.86
N ASP A 186 -0.16 6.85 38.43
CA ASP A 186 -0.52 6.79 39.87
C ASP A 186 -1.81 5.98 40.13
N GLY A 187 -2.30 5.23 39.13
CA GLY A 187 -3.60 4.56 39.16
C GLY A 187 -3.65 3.27 38.32
N PRO A 188 -4.86 2.68 38.15
CA PRO A 188 -5.06 1.43 37.43
C PRO A 188 -4.65 1.56 35.95
N ASN A 189 -3.84 0.61 35.46
CA ASN A 189 -3.22 0.69 34.13
C ASN A 189 -4.13 0.17 32.99
N GLU A 190 -5.35 -0.28 33.27
CA GLU A 190 -6.22 -0.92 32.29
C GLU A 190 -6.55 0.01 31.12
N LEU A 191 -6.86 1.29 31.39
CA LEU A 191 -7.15 2.26 30.35
C LEU A 191 -5.92 2.56 29.48
N LEU A 192 -4.74 2.65 30.09
CA LEU A 192 -3.49 2.90 29.36
C LEU A 192 -3.09 1.68 28.52
N ASN A 193 -3.32 0.47 29.02
CA ASN A 193 -3.11 -0.77 28.26
C ASN A 193 -4.04 -0.81 27.04
N MET A 194 -5.32 -0.43 27.19
CA MET A 194 -6.25 -0.33 26.05
C MET A 194 -5.78 0.69 25.00
N VAL A 195 -5.28 1.84 25.44
CA VAL A 195 -4.68 2.84 24.54
C VAL A 195 -3.48 2.26 23.79
N LEU A 196 -2.60 1.52 24.47
CA LEU A 196 -1.46 0.86 23.82
C LEU A 196 -1.94 -0.17 22.79
N PHE A 197 -2.92 -1.02 23.12
CA PHE A 197 -3.53 -1.95 22.16
C PHE A 197 -4.08 -1.22 20.93
N ASP A 198 -4.81 -0.13 21.13
CA ASP A 198 -5.35 0.64 20.01
C ASP A 198 -4.24 1.27 19.15
N LEU A 199 -3.14 1.72 19.77
CA LEU A 199 -1.98 2.26 19.04
C LEU A 199 -1.26 1.18 18.21
N PHE A 200 -1.16 -0.06 18.72
CA PHE A 200 -0.64 -1.18 17.94
C PHE A 200 -1.55 -1.50 16.75
N ASN A 201 -2.86 -1.65 16.98
CA ASN A 201 -3.81 -1.93 15.91
C ASN A 201 -3.87 -0.80 14.87
N CYS A 202 -3.79 0.46 15.31
CA CYS A 202 -3.74 1.61 14.41
C CYS A 202 -2.48 1.61 13.54
N GLU A 203 -1.33 1.26 14.10
CA GLU A 203 -0.09 1.11 13.33
C GLU A 203 -0.21 0.02 12.27
N GLU A 204 -0.69 -1.17 12.63
CA GLU A 204 -0.87 -2.28 11.70
C GLU A 204 -1.85 -1.90 10.57
N ASP A 205 -2.95 -1.24 10.90
CA ASP A 205 -3.93 -0.81 9.91
C ASP A 205 -3.40 0.29 8.98
N LEU A 206 -2.60 1.25 9.49
CA LEU A 206 -1.90 2.23 8.65
C LEU A 206 -0.84 1.59 7.74
N GLN A 207 -0.23 0.48 8.16
CA GLN A 207 0.70 -0.29 7.31
C GLN A 207 -0.06 -1.03 6.20
N LEU A 208 -1.17 -1.70 6.54
CA LEU A 208 -2.02 -2.37 5.55
C LEU A 208 -2.61 -1.37 4.55
N HIS A 209 -3.09 -0.21 5.01
CA HIS A 209 -3.55 0.89 4.16
C HIS A 209 -2.52 1.26 3.11
N ARG A 210 -1.28 1.55 3.55
CA ARG A 210 -0.17 1.90 2.65
C ARG A 210 0.23 0.75 1.72
N GLY A 211 0.11 -0.50 2.18
CA GLY A 211 0.34 -1.65 1.33
C GLY A 211 -0.68 -1.75 0.20
N VAL A 212 -1.97 -1.63 0.52
CA VAL A 212 -3.05 -1.61 -0.49
C VAL A 212 -2.87 -0.45 -1.45
N GLU A 213 -2.48 0.72 -0.97
CA GLU A 213 -2.22 1.87 -1.83
C GLU A 213 -1.03 1.64 -2.78
N ASN A 214 0.13 1.25 -2.25
CA ASN A 214 1.36 1.15 -3.03
C ASN A 214 1.41 -0.07 -3.95
N ASP A 215 0.85 -1.21 -3.50
CA ASP A 215 1.01 -2.47 -4.20
C ASP A 215 -0.21 -2.82 -5.07
N LEU A 216 -1.40 -2.25 -4.76
CA LEU A 216 -2.60 -2.46 -5.58
C LEU A 216 -3.05 -1.18 -6.29
N PHE A 217 -3.25 -0.08 -5.56
CA PHE A 217 -3.89 1.11 -6.11
C PHE A 217 -3.02 1.85 -7.12
N LEU A 218 -1.81 2.27 -6.75
CA LEU A 218 -0.91 3.00 -7.64
C LEU A 218 -0.59 2.21 -8.92
N PRO A 219 -0.27 0.91 -8.85
CA PRO A 219 -0.05 0.11 -10.06
C PRO A 219 -1.30 -0.02 -10.95
N ALA A 220 -2.50 -0.09 -10.35
CA ALA A 220 -3.74 -0.12 -11.12
C ALA A 220 -4.05 1.23 -11.79
N VAL A 221 -3.73 2.34 -11.14
CA VAL A 221 -3.81 3.68 -11.73
C VAL A 221 -2.80 3.83 -12.87
N GLU A 222 -1.58 3.33 -12.72
CA GLU A 222 -0.57 3.34 -13.79
C GLU A 222 -1.07 2.61 -15.04
N LEU A 223 -1.58 1.38 -14.89
CA LEU A 223 -2.18 0.63 -16.00
C LEU A 223 -3.40 1.34 -16.60
N LEU A 224 -4.21 2.01 -15.78
CA LEU A 224 -5.33 2.80 -16.26
C LEU A 224 -4.84 3.99 -17.12
N MET A 225 -3.82 4.71 -16.66
CA MET A 225 -3.19 5.81 -17.39
C MET A 225 -2.68 5.35 -18.76
N GLU A 226 -1.98 4.21 -18.81
CA GLU A 226 -1.51 3.60 -20.06
C GLU A 226 -2.66 3.30 -21.03
N ARG A 227 -3.78 2.76 -20.54
CA ARG A 227 -4.97 2.46 -21.35
C ARG A 227 -5.64 3.72 -21.91
N THR A 228 -5.68 4.82 -21.14
CA THR A 228 -6.32 6.09 -21.56
C THR A 228 -5.49 6.95 -22.51
N LYS A 229 -4.16 6.80 -22.57
CA LYS A 229 -3.29 7.59 -23.46
C LYS A 229 -3.54 7.37 -24.96
N GLY A 230 -4.51 6.53 -25.36
CA GLY A 230 -5.01 6.48 -26.74
C GLY A 230 -3.95 6.06 -27.75
N GLN A 231 -2.90 5.35 -27.34
CA GLN A 231 -2.28 4.45 -28.29
C GLN A 231 -3.31 3.36 -28.54
N PRO A 232 -3.58 2.99 -29.81
CA PRO A 232 -4.15 1.67 -30.04
C PRO A 232 -3.26 0.70 -29.25
N LEU A 233 -3.81 -0.42 -28.83
CA LEU A 233 -3.02 -1.63 -28.93
C LEU A 233 -2.60 -1.71 -30.41
N GLN A 234 -1.53 -1.00 -30.79
CA GLN A 234 -0.55 -1.63 -31.64
C GLN A 234 -0.22 -2.87 -30.83
N LYS A 235 -0.89 -3.97 -31.18
CA LYS A 235 -0.14 -5.08 -31.72
C LYS A 235 1.07 -4.49 -32.47
N ASN A 236 2.13 -4.20 -31.74
CA ASN A 236 3.42 -4.71 -32.15
C ASN A 236 3.33 -6.20 -31.86
N GLU A 237 2.55 -6.89 -32.70
CA GLU A 237 3.03 -8.17 -33.21
C GLU A 237 4.40 -7.83 -33.78
N ASN A 238 5.42 -8.26 -33.03
CA ASN A 238 6.85 -8.02 -33.24
C ASN A 238 7.38 -6.72 -32.63
N ASP A 239 7.51 -6.67 -31.31
CA ASP A 239 8.86 -6.45 -30.79
C ASP A 239 9.04 -7.17 -29.44
N GLU A 240 9.87 -8.20 -29.43
CA GLU A 240 10.38 -8.89 -28.23
C GLU A 240 11.34 -7.97 -27.43
N SER A 241 11.21 -6.65 -27.58
CA SER A 241 12.19 -5.68 -27.12
C SER A 241 11.74 -4.97 -25.83
N LEU A 242 12.69 -4.80 -24.93
CA LEU A 242 12.49 -4.13 -23.66
C LEU A 242 12.25 -2.64 -23.86
N SER A 243 11.35 -2.05 -23.06
CA SER A 243 11.23 -0.59 -22.97
C SER A 243 12.53 0.06 -22.49
N GLU A 244 12.73 1.35 -22.75
CA GLU A 244 13.94 2.07 -22.32
C GLU A 244 14.18 1.95 -20.81
N ARG A 245 13.12 2.04 -20.01
CA ARG A 245 13.19 1.88 -18.56
C ARG A 245 13.57 0.47 -18.13
N GLU A 246 13.03 -0.53 -18.82
CA GLU A 246 13.38 -1.93 -18.58
C GLU A 246 14.84 -2.22 -18.99
N ARG A 247 15.33 -1.61 -20.07
CA ARG A 247 16.74 -1.69 -20.49
C ARG A 247 17.67 -1.13 -19.43
N GLU A 248 17.37 0.04 -18.87
CA GLU A 248 18.16 0.63 -17.77
C GLU A 248 18.25 -0.29 -16.56
N ILE A 249 17.13 -0.93 -16.20
CA ILE A 249 17.04 -1.86 -15.09
C ILE A 249 17.82 -3.15 -15.39
N VAL A 250 17.73 -3.68 -16.62
CA VAL A 250 18.54 -4.82 -17.07
C VAL A 250 20.02 -4.51 -17.00
N ILE A 251 20.45 -3.32 -17.43
CA ILE A 251 21.86 -2.88 -17.35
C ILE A 251 22.33 -2.85 -15.90
N CYS A 252 21.53 -2.27 -14.99
CA CYS A 252 21.92 -2.18 -13.57
C CYS A 252 22.00 -3.57 -12.91
N ILE A 253 21.05 -4.46 -13.19
CA ILE A 253 21.07 -5.84 -12.67
C ILE A 253 22.24 -6.63 -13.23
N ALA A 254 22.52 -6.50 -14.53
CA ALA A 254 23.62 -7.20 -15.18
C ALA A 254 25.00 -6.72 -14.68
N ARG A 255 25.10 -5.44 -14.30
CA ARG A 255 26.24 -4.85 -13.58
C ARG A 255 26.34 -5.28 -12.10
N GLY A 256 25.41 -6.11 -11.61
CA GLY A 256 25.47 -6.69 -10.27
C GLY A 256 24.94 -5.78 -9.16
N MET A 257 24.21 -4.71 -9.51
CA MET A 257 23.61 -3.81 -8.53
C MET A 257 22.49 -4.51 -7.76
N SER A 258 22.41 -4.30 -6.44
CA SER A 258 21.30 -4.82 -5.63
C SER A 258 20.01 -4.07 -5.96
N ASN A 259 18.84 -4.62 -5.61
CA ASN A 259 17.57 -3.92 -5.83
C ASN A 259 17.54 -2.53 -5.17
N LYS A 260 18.26 -2.38 -4.06
CA LYS A 260 18.44 -1.12 -3.36
C LYS A 260 19.33 -0.14 -4.15
N ASP A 261 20.46 -0.61 -4.67
CA ASP A 261 21.34 0.25 -5.48
C ASP A 261 20.69 0.66 -6.80
N VAL A 262 19.90 -0.23 -7.41
CA VAL A 262 19.11 0.09 -8.63
C VAL A 262 18.05 1.13 -8.30
N ALA A 263 17.34 0.96 -7.18
CA ALA A 263 16.34 1.90 -6.69
C ALA A 263 16.95 3.29 -6.47
N ASP A 264 18.08 3.34 -5.76
CA ASP A 264 18.80 4.57 -5.45
C ASP A 264 19.34 5.25 -6.74
N LYS A 265 19.91 4.48 -7.66
CA LYS A 265 20.47 4.99 -8.92
C LYS A 265 19.42 5.50 -9.90
N LEU A 266 18.28 4.82 -9.97
CA LEU A 266 17.20 5.13 -10.89
C LEU A 266 16.12 6.02 -10.25
N PHE A 267 16.34 6.47 -9.00
CA PHE A 267 15.44 7.30 -8.22
C PHE A 267 14.01 6.73 -8.12
N ILE A 268 13.88 5.41 -7.93
CA ILE A 268 12.61 4.69 -7.79
C ILE A 268 12.62 3.81 -6.54
N SER A 269 11.46 3.32 -6.09
CA SER A 269 11.42 2.44 -4.92
C SER A 269 12.00 1.05 -5.22
N VAL A 270 12.48 0.36 -4.19
CA VAL A 270 12.90 -1.05 -4.29
C VAL A 270 11.76 -1.94 -4.80
N ASN A 271 10.52 -1.64 -4.41
CA ASN A 271 9.32 -2.35 -4.88
C ASN A 271 9.07 -2.09 -6.37
N THR A 272 9.27 -0.87 -6.85
CA THR A 272 9.20 -0.52 -8.28
C THR A 272 10.25 -1.30 -9.08
N VAL A 273 11.48 -1.44 -8.55
CA VAL A 273 12.52 -2.29 -9.16
C VAL A 273 12.08 -3.76 -9.20
N LEU A 274 11.47 -4.29 -8.14
CA LEU A 274 10.97 -5.67 -8.10
C LEU A 274 9.85 -5.90 -9.13
N THR A 275 8.94 -4.93 -9.28
CA THR A 275 7.86 -4.98 -10.27
C THR A 275 8.41 -4.95 -11.71
N HIS A 276 9.33 -4.02 -12.02
CA HIS A 276 9.98 -4.00 -13.32
C HIS A 276 10.75 -5.29 -13.59
N ARG A 277 11.48 -5.83 -12.60
CA ARG A 277 12.16 -7.13 -12.72
C ARG A 277 11.20 -8.23 -13.11
N LYS A 278 10.06 -8.33 -12.43
CA LYS A 278 9.04 -9.34 -12.73
C LYS A 278 8.51 -9.22 -14.16
N ASN A 279 8.28 -7.99 -14.63
CA ASN A 279 7.85 -7.73 -16.00
C ASN A 279 8.93 -8.08 -17.03
N ILE A 280 10.20 -7.75 -16.75
CA ILE A 280 11.36 -8.09 -17.59
C ILE A 280 11.51 -9.61 -17.72
N PHE A 281 11.51 -10.34 -16.60
CA PHE A 281 11.65 -11.79 -16.61
C PHE A 281 10.51 -12.46 -17.38
N ARG A 282 9.28 -11.95 -17.26
CA ARG A 282 8.12 -12.42 -18.04
C ARG A 282 8.26 -12.11 -19.53
N LYS A 283 8.70 -10.89 -19.89
CA LYS A 283 8.83 -10.45 -21.30
C LYS A 283 9.92 -11.21 -22.05
N LEU A 284 11.03 -11.51 -21.39
CA LEU A 284 12.19 -12.17 -22.01
C LEU A 284 12.14 -13.71 -21.90
N ASP A 285 11.14 -14.25 -21.20
CA ASP A 285 11.08 -15.66 -20.80
C ASP A 285 12.39 -16.15 -20.15
N ILE A 286 12.95 -15.30 -19.30
CA ILE A 286 14.17 -15.59 -18.53
C ILE A 286 13.76 -15.86 -17.08
N HIS A 287 14.42 -16.80 -16.44
CA HIS A 287 14.10 -17.18 -15.05
C HIS A 287 15.29 -17.06 -14.10
N SER A 288 16.42 -16.51 -14.55
CA SER A 288 17.60 -16.31 -13.71
C SER A 288 18.34 -15.02 -14.02
N ILE A 289 18.98 -14.44 -12.99
CA ILE A 289 19.83 -13.24 -13.15
C ILE A 289 20.97 -13.52 -14.15
N SER A 290 21.58 -14.70 -14.09
CA SER A 290 22.61 -15.11 -15.04
C SER A 290 22.11 -15.12 -16.49
N GLY A 291 20.89 -15.61 -16.73
CA GLY A 291 20.25 -15.53 -18.04
C GLY A 291 20.01 -14.09 -18.51
N LEU A 292 19.62 -13.22 -17.58
CA LEU A 292 19.39 -11.80 -17.88
C LEU A 292 20.70 -11.06 -18.21
N THR A 293 21.80 -11.40 -17.53
CA THR A 293 23.13 -10.86 -17.83
C THR A 293 23.63 -11.31 -19.21
N ILE A 294 23.43 -12.58 -19.56
CA ILE A 294 23.78 -13.10 -20.90
C ILE A 294 22.98 -12.36 -21.97
N TYR A 295 21.67 -12.19 -21.75
CA TYR A 295 20.82 -11.40 -22.64
C TYR A 295 21.33 -9.97 -22.83
N ALA A 296 21.75 -9.29 -21.76
CA ALA A 296 22.28 -7.93 -21.82
C ALA A 296 23.58 -7.83 -22.64
N VAL A 297 24.47 -8.82 -22.55
CA VAL A 297 25.72 -8.87 -23.35
C VAL A 297 25.41 -9.13 -24.82
N VAL A 298 24.57 -10.14 -25.11
CA VAL A 298 24.24 -10.55 -26.48
C VAL A 298 23.54 -9.42 -27.26
N ASN A 299 22.72 -8.63 -26.57
CA ASN A 299 22.00 -7.50 -27.16
C ASN A 299 22.78 -6.17 -27.10
N GLY A 300 24.06 -6.19 -26.70
CA GLY A 300 24.92 -4.99 -26.67
C GLY A 300 24.51 -3.92 -25.65
N LEU A 301 23.71 -4.28 -24.63
CA LEU A 301 23.31 -3.36 -23.56
C LEU A 301 24.46 -3.09 -22.58
N ILE A 302 25.40 -4.03 -22.48
CA ILE A 302 26.63 -3.95 -21.68
C ILE A 302 27.78 -4.64 -22.42
N THR A 303 29.02 -4.19 -22.18
CA THR A 303 30.22 -4.84 -22.72
C THR A 303 30.80 -5.82 -21.69
N LEU A 304 31.57 -6.81 -22.17
CA LEU A 304 32.24 -7.78 -21.30
C LEU A 304 33.27 -7.12 -20.36
N ASP A 305 33.83 -5.97 -20.76
CA ASP A 305 34.77 -5.21 -19.93
C ASP A 305 34.07 -4.60 -18.70
N GLU A 306 32.82 -4.13 -18.82
CA GLU A 306 32.02 -3.62 -17.69
C GLU A 306 31.66 -4.70 -16.65
N ILE A 307 31.71 -5.98 -17.03
CA ILE A 307 31.44 -7.11 -16.14
C ILE A 307 32.72 -7.59 -15.44
N ARG A 308 33.90 -7.31 -16.01
CA ARG A 308 35.19 -7.84 -15.54
C ARG A 308 35.80 -7.05 -14.38
N ASP A 309 35.28 -5.85 -14.09
CA ASP A 309 35.67 -5.01 -12.95
C ASP A 309 35.04 -5.43 -11.61
N ARG A 310 34.58 -6.69 -11.48
CA ARG A 310 34.10 -7.29 -10.23
C ARG A 310 35.23 -7.62 -9.24
N LYS A 311 36.19 -6.71 -9.03
CA LYS A 311 37.16 -6.79 -7.94
C LYS A 311 36.89 -5.74 -6.88
#